data_AF-A0A8J5QXE4-F1
#
_entry.id   AF-A0A8J5QXE4-F1
#
_cell.length_a   1.000
_cell.length_b   1.000
_cell.length_c   1.000
_cell.angle_alpha   90.00
_cell.angle_beta   90.00
_cell.angle_gamma   90.00
#
_symmetry.space_group_name_H-M   'P 1'
#
loop_
_entity.id
_entity.type
_entity.pdbx_description
1 polymer ?
#
loop_
_entity_poly.entity_id
_entity_poly.type
_entity_poly.pdbx_seq_one_letter_code
_entity_poly.pdbx_strand_id
1 'polypeptide(L)' 'MSKVYFCSFALAFLFFELSNVDAKLSISQMKSIAKPWSQKCASKIGTSQELLEAHRRGEFPEDQTLMCYLLCNAKMAKI' A
#
# COMPACT_ATOMS: atom_id res chain seq x y z
N MET A 1 28.40 -21.72 29.77
CA MET A 1 26.98 -22.04 29.99
C MET A 1 26.09 -20.80 30.02
N SER A 2 26.38 -19.75 30.80
CA SER A 2 25.53 -18.53 30.84
C SER A 2 25.30 -17.81 29.50
N LYS A 3 26.29 -17.81 28.59
CA LYS A 3 26.15 -17.19 27.25
C LYS A 3 25.11 -17.90 26.36
N VAL A 4 24.92 -19.21 26.53
CA VAL A 4 23.97 -20.00 25.74
C VAL A 4 22.53 -19.71 26.17
N TYR A 5 22.30 -19.58 27.48
CA TYR A 5 21.00 -19.17 28.01
C TYR A 5 20.66 -17.72 27.66
N PHE A 6 21.64 -16.81 27.66
CA PHE A 6 21.45 -15.44 27.23
C PHE A 6 21.05 -15.33 25.75
N CYS A 7 21.72 -16.07 24.86
CA CYS A 7 21.32 -16.14 23.44
C CYS A 7 19.94 -16.77 23.26
N SER A 8 19.64 -17.84 23.98
CA SER A 8 18.33 -18.50 23.90
C SER A 8 17.20 -17.58 24.33
N PHE A 9 17.40 -16.83 25.42
CA PHE A 9 16.44 -15.85 25.91
C PHE A 9 16.28 -14.66 24.96
N ALA A 10 17.37 -14.15 24.39
CA ALA A 10 17.32 -13.08 23.39
C ALA A 10 16.61 -13.50 22.10
N LEU A 11 16.82 -14.74 21.65
CA LEU A 11 16.09 -15.32 20.51
C LEU A 11 14.60 -15.45 20.82
N ALA A 12 14.24 -15.99 21.98
CA ALA A 12 12.84 -16.11 22.40
C ALA A 12 12.14 -14.74 22.49
N PHE A 13 12.82 -13.72 22.97
CA PHE A 13 12.30 -12.35 23.06
C PHE A 13 12.06 -11.75 21.66
N LEU A 14 12.96 -11.98 20.70
CA LEU A 14 12.78 -11.56 19.30
C LEU A 14 11.58 -12.25 18.64
N PHE A 15 11.35 -13.54 18.90
CA PHE A 15 10.19 -14.26 18.37
C PHE A 15 8.86 -13.78 18.97
N PHE A 16 8.87 -13.34 20.23
CA PHE A 16 7.68 -12.81 20.91
C PHE A 16 7.23 -11.45 20.35
N GLU A 17 8.17 -10.58 20.01
CA GLU A 17 7.86 -9.27 19.39
C GLU A 17 7.30 -9.44 17.96
N LEU A 18 7.83 -10.40 17.19
CA LEU A 18 7.38 -10.67 15.82
C LEU A 18 5.96 -11.24 15.75
N SER A 19 5.51 -11.97 16.77
CA SER A 19 4.19 -12.61 16.80
C SER A 19 3.04 -11.63 17.10
N ASN A 20 3.35 -10.41 17.54
CA ASN A 20 2.37 -9.35 17.80
C ASN A 20 2.23 -8.33 16.65
N VAL A 21 2.84 -8.58 15.49
CA VAL A 21 2.67 -7.74 14.31
C VAL A 21 1.34 -8.07 13.62
N ASP A 22 0.24 -7.53 14.16
CA ASP A 22 -0.93 -7.26 13.35
C ASP A 22 -0.50 -6.30 12.23
N ALA A 23 -0.55 -6.71 10.96
CA ALA A 23 -0.23 -5.87 9.81
C ALA A 23 -1.32 -4.81 9.57
N LYS A 24 -1.58 -3.96 10.56
CA LYS A 24 -2.49 -2.80 10.49
C LYS A 24 -1.68 -1.62 9.96
N LEU A 25 -1.78 -1.38 8.65
CA LEU A 25 -1.23 -0.18 8.04
C LEU A 25 -2.05 1.03 8.48
N SER A 26 -1.38 2.08 8.95
CA SER A 26 -2.03 3.38 9.12
C SER A 26 -2.44 3.95 7.76
N ILE A 27 -3.42 4.86 7.75
CA ILE A 27 -3.85 5.55 6.53
C ILE A 27 -2.68 6.29 5.86
N SER A 28 -1.77 6.86 6.65
CA SER A 28 -0.58 7.56 6.13
C SER A 28 0.42 6.61 5.46
N GLN A 29 0.63 5.41 6.03
CA GLN A 29 1.46 4.36 5.43
C GLN A 29 0.81 3.80 4.16
N MET A 30 -0.51 3.61 4.16
CA MET A 30 -1.23 3.16 2.96
C MET A 30 -1.11 4.19 1.83
N LYS A 31 -1.23 5.48 2.14
CA LYS A 31 -1.09 6.57 1.17
C LYS A 31 0.32 6.63 0.58
N SER A 32 1.36 6.41 1.38
CA SER A 32 2.75 6.41 0.88
C SER A 32 3.02 5.21 -0.03
N ILE A 33 2.46 4.04 0.27
CA ILE A 33 2.54 2.83 -0.56
C ILE A 33 1.77 3.01 -1.88
N ALA A 34 0.57 3.58 -1.83
CA ALA A 34 -0.30 3.75 -3.01
C ALA A 34 0.16 4.88 -3.96
N LYS A 35 0.87 5.90 -3.47
CA LYS A 35 1.36 7.04 -4.27
C LYS A 35 2.16 6.63 -5.52
N PRO A 36 3.21 5.78 -5.44
CA PRO A 36 3.95 5.37 -6.63
C PRO A 36 3.10 4.56 -7.61
N TRP A 37 2.13 3.77 -7.13
CA TRP A 37 1.22 3.03 -8.00
C TRP A 37 0.31 3.97 -8.78
N SER A 38 -0.26 4.96 -8.09
CA SER A 38 -1.08 6.00 -8.71
C SER A 38 -0.30 6.75 -9.79
N GLN A 39 0.95 7.14 -9.52
CA GLN A 39 1.78 7.86 -10.51
C GLN A 39 2.08 6.99 -11.73
N LYS A 40 2.44 5.71 -11.51
CA LYS A 40 2.72 4.76 -12.58
C LYS A 40 1.48 4.50 -13.45
N CYS A 41 0.32 4.29 -12.83
CA CYS A 41 -0.93 4.05 -13.54
C CYS A 41 -1.43 5.29 -14.30
N ALA A 42 -1.32 6.49 -13.70
CA ALA A 42 -1.67 7.74 -14.37
C ALA A 42 -0.80 7.96 -15.62
N SER A 43 0.51 7.76 -15.51
CA SER A 43 1.43 7.86 -16.65
C SER A 43 1.19 6.79 -17.71
N LYS A 44 0.88 5.55 -17.30
CA LYS A 44 0.63 4.44 -18.23
C LYS A 44 -0.64 4.62 -19.06
N ILE A 45 -1.71 5.13 -18.45
CA ILE A 45 -3.01 5.27 -19.09
C ILE A 45 -3.18 6.63 -19.78
N GLY A 46 -2.48 7.67 -19.29
CA GLY A 46 -2.62 9.02 -19.80
C GLY A 46 -3.88 9.73 -19.29
N THR A 47 -4.41 9.34 -18.13
CA THR A 47 -5.57 9.98 -17.49
C THR A 47 -5.24 11.43 -17.14
N SER A 48 -6.15 12.36 -17.46
CA SER A 48 -5.95 13.78 -17.19
C SER A 48 -5.91 14.07 -15.68
N GLN A 49 -5.17 15.11 -15.29
CA GLN A 49 -5.13 15.54 -13.89
C GLN A 49 -6.52 15.96 -13.40
N GLU A 50 -7.34 16.55 -14.26
CA GLU A 50 -8.72 16.94 -13.94
C GLU A 50 -9.57 15.75 -13.52
N LEU A 51 -9.55 14.65 -14.29
CA LEU A 51 -10.27 13.42 -13.96
C LEU A 51 -9.77 12.79 -12.65
N LEU A 52 -8.46 12.83 -12.41
CA LEU A 52 -7.88 12.32 -11.16
C LEU A 52 -8.28 13.15 -9.94
N GLU A 53 -8.35 14.49 -10.07
CA GLU A 53 -8.83 15.34 -8.98
C GLU A 53 -10.35 15.24 -8.78
N ALA A 54 -11.13 15.08 -9.85
CA ALA A 54 -12.57 14.77 -9.76
C ALA A 54 -12.80 13.46 -9.00
N HIS A 55 -12.06 12.40 -9.35
CA HIS A 55 -12.09 11.14 -8.63
C HIS A 55 -11.73 11.30 -7.14
N ARG A 56 -10.74 12.12 -6.81
CA ARG A 56 -10.36 12.41 -5.40
C ARG A 56 -11.45 13.16 -4.63
N ARG A 57 -12.31 13.93 -5.31
CA ARG A 57 -13.49 14.57 -4.72
C ARG A 57 -14.69 13.63 -4.60
N GLY A 58 -14.59 12.40 -5.11
CA GLY A 58 -15.67 11.43 -5.11
C GLY A 58 -16.58 11.50 -6.35
N GLU A 59 -16.14 12.18 -7.41
CA GLU A 59 -16.83 12.21 -8.70
C GLU A 59 -16.35 11.04 -9.56
N PHE A 60 -17.29 10.24 -10.09
CA PHE A 60 -17.00 9.06 -10.90
C PHE A 60 -17.64 9.20 -12.29
N PRO A 61 -17.13 10.11 -13.15
CA PRO A 61 -17.62 10.23 -14.51
C PRO A 61 -17.37 8.94 -15.29
N GLU A 62 -18.25 8.66 -16.24
CA GLU A 62 -18.11 7.53 -17.15
C GLU A 62 -17.02 7.83 -18.20
N ASP A 63 -15.76 7.68 -17.80
CA ASP A 63 -14.59 7.90 -18.65
C ASP A 63 -13.71 6.64 -18.70
N GLN A 64 -13.41 6.19 -19.91
CA GLN A 64 -12.65 4.95 -20.14
C GLN A 64 -11.22 5.03 -19.57
N THR A 65 -10.59 6.21 -19.60
CA THR A 65 -9.23 6.39 -19.09
C THR A 65 -9.22 6.35 -17.55
N LEU A 66 -10.24 6.91 -16.90
CA LEU A 66 -10.41 6.83 -15.46
C LEU A 66 -10.67 5.38 -15.01
N MET A 67 -11.55 4.66 -15.71
CA MET A 67 -11.81 3.24 -15.42
C MET A 67 -10.54 2.38 -15.57
N CYS A 68 -9.78 2.58 -16.65
CA CYS A 68 -8.52 1.88 -16.88
C CYS A 68 -7.46 2.23 -15.81
N TYR A 69 -7.43 3.48 -15.35
CA TYR A 69 -6.59 3.91 -14.22
C TYR A 69 -6.97 3.17 -12.93
N LEU A 70 -8.26 3.08 -12.60
CA LEU A 70 -8.74 2.35 -11.42
C LEU A 70 -8.41 0.86 -11.50
N LEU A 71 -8.63 0.24 -12.66
CA LEU A 71 -8.25 -1.15 -12.90
C LEU A 71 -6.74 -1.38 -12.74
N CYS A 72 -5.92 -0.44 -13.22
CA CYS A 72 -4.47 -0.51 -13.04
C CYS A 72 -4.07 -0.48 -11.56
N ASN A 73 -4.68 0.42 -10.78
CA ASN A 73 -4.43 0.50 -9.33
C ASN A 73 -4.89 -0.77 -8.60
N ALA A 74 -6.04 -1.34 -8.95
CA ALA A 74 -6.53 -2.60 -8.39
C ALA A 74 -5.53 -3.75 -8.66
N LYS A 75 -5.03 -3.87 -9.90
CA LYS A 75 -3.99 -4.85 -10.26
C LYS A 75 -2.70 -4.66 -9.47
N MET A 76 -2.29 -3.43 -9.19
CA MET A 76 -1.12 -3.15 -8.35
C MET A 76 -1.35 -3.59 -6.89
N ALA A 77 -2.57 -3.37 -6.38
CA ALA A 77 -3.01 -3.81 -5.07
C ALA A 77 -3.30 -5.33 -5.00
N LYS A 78 -3.26 -6.03 -6.15
CA LYS A 78 -3.59 -7.46 -6.31
C LYS A 78 -5.02 -7.78 -5.86
N ILE A 79 -5.95 -6.86 -6.14
CA ILE A 79 -7.38 -6.99 -5.91
C ILE A 79 -8.09 -7.14 -7.25
#